data_AF-A0A1U8A5G1-F1
#
_entry.id   AF-A0A1U8A5G1-F1
#
_cell.length_a   1.000
_cell.length_b   1.000
_cell.length_c   1.000
_cell.angle_alpha   90.00
_cell.angle_beta   90.00
_cell.angle_gamma   90.00
#
_symmetry.space_group_name_H-M   'P 1'
#
loop_
_entity.id
_entity.type
_entity.pdbx_description
1 polymer ?
#
loop_
_entity_poly.entity_id
_entity_poly.type
_entity_poly.pdbx_seq_one_letter_code
_entity_poly.pdbx_strand_id
1 'polypeptide(L)'
;MLPKKVLILNTFINLPFLPPFAQKLPKLLAIFMASTLLRTFLLLSTIFIVRPWAVNSSSFSSATDTTLDAHLASIRSFCKSTPYPDACFDSLKPSISINIKPNIIGYALQSLQTAIFEADKLLDLFLNIGSLGVVEKQKGAIQDCKELHQITMSSLQRSLSRIRSGDARKLSDARAFLSASLTNKNTCLEGLDSATGPLKSVIVQSITSVYRHISNSLSMLPKQELRKVTEGSNRRLMGFPAWVSRKDRRILQSFDGDYNPNDVLTVAKDGSGNFTTITDAVNFAPNTSYDRTIIYIRAGIYQENLDIPSYKTNIVLLGDGADVTIITGNRSVGDGWTTFRSATVAVSGDGFLARDIKFENTAGPEKHQAVALRVNADLSAVYRCAIDGYQDTLYVHSFRQFYRECDIYGTVDFIFGNAAVVFQECNIIAKLPMPDQFNVITAQSRDTPEEDTGISIQNCSVLASDDLYSNIASVKSYLGRPWRIYSRTVYMESYIDNLIDARGWKEWSGNQGLDTLYYGEYDNNGPGSLADGRVTWPGYHIMNYNDARNFTVSEFITGDEWLESTSFPYDDGV
;
A
#
# COMPACT_ATOMS: atom_id res chain seq x y z
N MET A 1 30.72 39.24 -34.46
CA MET A 1 30.61 40.62 -34.97
C MET A 1 29.19 41.12 -34.79
N LEU A 2 29.00 42.43 -34.64
CA LEU A 2 27.71 43.16 -34.63
C LEU A 2 27.62 43.99 -35.93
N PRO A 3 26.44 44.38 -36.44
CA PRO A 3 25.73 45.57 -35.90
C PRO A 3 24.18 45.51 -35.92
N LYS A 4 23.54 46.57 -35.39
CA LYS A 4 22.08 46.83 -35.35
C LYS A 4 21.67 47.99 -36.27
N LYS A 5 20.40 47.99 -36.73
CA LYS A 5 19.49 49.14 -37.07
C LYS A 5 18.14 48.55 -37.53
N VAL A 6 16.91 48.95 -37.17
CA VAL A 6 16.27 50.13 -36.53
C VAL A 6 15.86 51.28 -37.47
N LEU A 7 14.57 51.28 -37.88
CA LEU A 7 13.54 52.37 -37.97
C LEU A 7 12.25 51.70 -38.55
N ILE A 8 11.05 51.73 -37.95
CA ILE A 8 10.05 52.80 -37.70
C ILE A 8 9.32 53.31 -38.97
N LEU A 9 7.99 53.13 -39.03
CA LEU A 9 7.04 54.04 -39.70
C LEU A 9 5.61 53.93 -39.10
N ASN A 10 4.84 55.02 -39.15
CA ASN A 10 3.51 55.20 -38.52
C ASN A 10 2.54 55.89 -39.53
N THR A 11 1.22 56.07 -39.34
CA THR A 11 0.30 55.80 -38.20
C THR A 11 -1.00 55.10 -38.74
N PHE A 12 -2.30 55.49 -38.66
CA PHE A 12 -3.13 56.52 -37.98
C PHE A 12 -4.63 56.11 -38.03
N ILE A 13 -5.55 56.91 -37.44
CA ILE A 13 -7.04 56.96 -37.63
C ILE A 13 -7.85 55.73 -37.09
N ASN A 14 -8.89 55.88 -36.24
CA ASN A 14 -9.34 57.00 -35.39
C ASN A 14 -10.22 56.54 -34.20
N LEU A 15 -10.32 57.39 -33.17
CA LEU A 15 -11.29 57.40 -32.04
C LEU A 15 -12.31 58.56 -32.28
N PRO A 16 -13.18 59.07 -31.34
CA PRO A 16 -13.37 58.83 -29.88
C PRO A 16 -14.85 58.86 -29.33
N PHE A 17 -14.97 58.86 -27.98
CA PHE A 17 -16.04 59.45 -27.11
C PHE A 17 -17.22 58.63 -26.53
N LEU A 18 -17.82 59.23 -25.48
CA LEU A 18 -18.77 58.78 -24.43
C LEU A 18 -19.68 60.00 -24.05
N PRO A 19 -20.72 59.93 -23.17
CA PRO A 19 -21.71 58.89 -22.81
C PRO A 19 -23.15 59.44 -23.14
N PRO A 20 -24.19 59.63 -22.25
CA PRO A 20 -24.74 58.88 -21.09
C PRO A 20 -26.30 58.67 -21.07
N PHE A 21 -26.79 57.94 -20.05
CA PHE A 21 -28.12 57.99 -19.37
C PHE A 21 -29.48 57.67 -20.08
N ALA A 22 -30.28 56.86 -19.36
CA ALA A 22 -31.76 56.88 -19.18
C ALA A 22 -32.76 56.06 -20.08
N GLN A 23 -33.50 55.16 -19.40
CA GLN A 23 -34.90 54.68 -19.61
C GLN A 23 -35.29 53.96 -20.94
N LYS A 24 -35.76 52.70 -20.91
CA LYS A 24 -37.08 52.28 -20.36
C LYS A 24 -37.16 50.78 -19.96
N LEU A 25 -38.20 50.46 -19.16
CA LEU A 25 -38.60 49.13 -18.63
C LEU A 25 -39.65 48.43 -19.56
N PRO A 26 -40.18 47.19 -19.31
CA PRO A 26 -40.37 46.51 -18.01
C PRO A 26 -40.12 44.99 -17.85
N LYS A 27 -39.64 44.63 -16.64
CA LYS A 27 -40.04 43.49 -15.77
C LYS A 27 -40.05 42.04 -16.32
N LEU A 28 -39.14 41.19 -15.80
CA LEU A 28 -39.51 39.89 -15.17
C LEU A 28 -38.36 39.26 -14.34
N LEU A 29 -38.09 39.79 -13.13
CA LEU A 29 -37.26 39.16 -12.08
C LEU A 29 -37.32 40.02 -10.78
N ALA A 30 -38.01 39.55 -9.72
CA ALA A 30 -37.85 39.97 -8.30
C ALA A 30 -39.01 39.47 -7.39
N ILE A 31 -38.97 38.20 -6.95
CA ILE A 31 -39.73 37.66 -5.79
C ILE A 31 -38.83 36.58 -5.16
N PHE A 32 -38.44 36.61 -3.88
CA PHE A 32 -38.50 37.65 -2.84
C PHE A 32 -37.32 37.40 -1.89
N MET A 33 -36.74 38.42 -1.26
CA MET A 33 -35.64 38.25 -0.29
C MET A 33 -35.73 39.25 0.89
N ALA A 34 -35.43 38.74 2.09
CA ALA A 34 -35.13 39.47 3.33
C ALA A 34 -36.09 40.58 3.83
N SER A 35 -37.07 40.19 4.66
CA SER A 35 -37.55 40.87 5.90
C SER A 35 -38.86 40.18 6.36
N THR A 36 -39.23 40.10 7.64
CA THR A 36 -39.05 41.07 8.74
C THR A 36 -38.66 40.45 10.09
N LEU A 37 -37.99 41.25 10.91
CA LEU A 37 -37.93 41.08 12.37
C LEU A 37 -39.09 41.85 13.05
N LEU A 38 -39.44 41.40 14.26
CA LEU A 38 -40.11 42.17 15.32
C LEU A 38 -41.63 42.42 15.18
N ARG A 39 -42.29 42.50 16.35
CA ARG A 39 -43.74 42.67 16.62
C ARG A 39 -44.55 41.37 16.46
N THR A 40 -45.39 40.93 17.41
CA THR A 40 -45.83 41.54 18.69
C THR A 40 -45.69 40.60 19.89
N PHE A 41 -45.32 41.17 21.03
CA PHE A 41 -45.48 40.61 22.38
C PHE A 41 -46.60 41.39 23.09
N LEU A 42 -47.11 40.91 24.23
CA LEU A 42 -48.22 41.47 25.04
C LEU A 42 -49.64 41.24 24.42
N LEU A 43 -50.73 41.03 25.17
CA LEU A 43 -50.97 41.06 26.63
C LEU A 43 -51.69 39.80 27.19
N LEU A 44 -51.41 39.53 28.47
CA LEU A 44 -52.31 39.07 29.56
C LEU A 44 -53.74 38.62 29.18
N SER A 45 -54.18 37.36 29.38
CA SER A 45 -54.41 36.57 30.63
C SER A 45 -55.78 36.80 31.31
N THR A 46 -56.58 35.73 31.50
CA THR A 46 -57.23 35.29 32.78
C THR A 46 -58.26 34.17 32.55
N ILE A 47 -58.24 33.12 33.41
CA ILE A 47 -59.39 32.27 33.83
C ILE A 47 -60.08 31.45 32.69
N PHE A 48 -60.17 30.11 32.73
CA PHE A 48 -60.88 29.31 33.74
C PHE A 48 -60.16 28.04 34.21
N ILE A 49 -60.49 27.63 35.43
CA ILE A 49 -60.10 26.36 36.05
C ILE A 49 -61.21 25.32 35.80
N VAL A 50 -60.93 24.24 35.08
CA VAL A 50 -61.55 22.92 35.34
C VAL A 50 -60.55 21.79 35.06
N ARG A 51 -60.22 21.05 36.11
CA ARG A 51 -59.94 19.59 36.10
C ARG A 51 -60.94 18.97 37.09
N PRO A 52 -61.21 17.65 37.06
CA PRO A 52 -60.70 16.65 36.12
C PRO A 52 -61.83 15.86 35.42
N TRP A 53 -61.46 14.93 34.54
CA TRP A 53 -61.74 13.51 34.75
C TRP A 53 -60.73 12.66 33.96
N ALA A 54 -60.36 11.51 34.50
CA ALA A 54 -59.37 10.63 33.92
C ALA A 54 -60.06 9.55 33.06
N VAL A 55 -59.64 9.43 31.81
CA VAL A 55 -59.82 8.21 31.02
C VAL A 55 -58.43 7.74 30.63
N ASN A 56 -58.09 6.51 31.01
CA ASN A 56 -56.73 6.01 30.99
C ASN A 56 -56.36 5.42 29.62
N SER A 57 -55.94 6.26 28.68
CA SER A 57 -55.24 5.80 27.48
C SER A 57 -53.76 5.57 27.81
N SER A 58 -53.40 4.30 28.05
CA SER A 58 -52.03 3.90 28.40
C SER A 58 -51.05 4.24 27.26
N SER A 59 -50.20 5.24 27.49
CA SER A 59 -49.14 5.72 26.58
C SER A 59 -47.94 4.75 26.55
N PHE A 60 -48.16 3.55 26.02
CA PHE A 60 -47.19 2.46 25.97
C PHE A 60 -46.19 2.61 24.80
N SER A 61 -45.47 3.75 24.76
CA SER A 61 -44.53 4.08 23.68
C SER A 61 -43.26 4.85 24.11
N SER A 62 -43.28 5.60 25.22
CA SER A 62 -42.17 6.52 25.55
C SER A 62 -40.84 5.83 25.95
N ALA A 63 -40.89 4.59 26.45
CA ALA A 63 -39.70 3.86 26.89
C ALA A 63 -38.88 3.24 25.73
N THR A 64 -39.51 2.98 24.58
CA THR A 64 -38.85 2.40 23.40
C THR A 64 -38.19 3.47 22.54
N ASP A 65 -38.84 4.63 22.36
CA ASP A 65 -38.26 5.72 21.57
C ASP A 65 -37.03 6.31 22.26
N THR A 66 -37.11 6.54 23.58
CA THR A 66 -35.98 7.09 24.37
C THR A 66 -34.77 6.17 24.45
N THR A 67 -34.95 4.86 24.33
CA THR A 67 -33.83 3.90 24.26
C THR A 67 -33.27 3.78 22.84
N LEU A 68 -34.12 3.79 21.81
CA LEU A 68 -33.73 3.85 20.40
C LEU A 68 -32.87 5.09 20.10
N ASP A 69 -33.31 6.28 20.52
CA ASP A 69 -32.57 7.53 20.34
C ASP A 69 -31.22 7.52 21.06
N ALA A 70 -31.15 6.93 22.27
CA ALA A 70 -29.88 6.78 23.00
C ALA A 70 -28.89 5.85 22.27
N HIS A 71 -29.36 4.75 21.67
CA HIS A 71 -28.53 3.87 20.85
C HIS A 71 -28.06 4.55 19.55
N LEU A 72 -28.93 5.29 18.86
CA LEU A 72 -28.57 6.09 17.68
C LEU A 72 -27.54 7.17 18.01
N ALA A 73 -27.71 7.88 19.13
CA ALA A 73 -26.76 8.87 19.62
C ALA A 73 -25.40 8.25 19.98
N SER A 74 -25.39 7.06 20.61
CA SER A 74 -24.17 6.32 20.93
C SER A 74 -23.38 5.91 19.68
N ILE A 75 -24.05 5.30 18.69
CA ILE A 75 -23.43 4.92 17.40
C ILE A 75 -22.90 6.16 16.67
N ARG A 76 -23.69 7.24 16.61
CA ARG A 76 -23.25 8.51 16.02
C ARG A 76 -22.07 9.13 16.78
N SER A 77 -21.96 8.91 18.08
CA SER A 77 -20.80 9.39 18.86
C SER A 77 -19.55 8.56 18.59
N PHE A 78 -19.68 7.23 18.46
CA PHE A 78 -18.58 6.33 18.10
C PHE A 78 -18.04 6.61 16.69
N CYS A 79 -18.92 6.79 15.70
CA CYS A 79 -18.50 7.01 14.31
C CYS A 79 -17.75 8.32 14.06
N LYS A 80 -17.80 9.32 14.96
CA LYS A 80 -17.10 10.62 14.80
C LYS A 80 -15.59 10.50 14.65
N SER A 81 -14.97 9.44 15.20
CA SER A 81 -13.53 9.20 15.11
C SER A 81 -13.14 8.23 13.99
N THR A 82 -14.07 7.86 13.10
CA THR A 82 -13.78 7.04 11.91
C THR A 82 -13.53 7.92 10.69
N PRO A 83 -12.72 7.49 9.70
CA PRO A 83 -12.43 8.27 8.50
C PRO A 83 -13.66 8.70 7.68
N TYR A 84 -14.75 7.93 7.73
CA TYR A 84 -16.00 8.23 7.03
C TYR A 84 -17.22 8.07 7.97
N PRO A 85 -17.52 9.06 8.83
CA PRO A 85 -18.51 8.94 9.91
C PRO A 85 -19.92 8.54 9.46
N ASP A 86 -20.40 9.06 8.33
CA ASP A 86 -21.74 8.72 7.81
C ASP A 86 -21.82 7.26 7.33
N ALA A 87 -20.81 6.80 6.58
CA ALA A 87 -20.72 5.40 6.16
C ALA A 87 -20.56 4.44 7.34
N CYS A 88 -19.91 4.87 8.43
CA CYS A 88 -19.87 4.13 9.70
C CYS A 88 -21.27 4.05 10.32
N PHE A 89 -21.96 5.19 10.41
CA PHE A 89 -23.28 5.28 11.04
C PHE A 89 -24.31 4.39 10.31
N ASP A 90 -24.35 4.46 8.97
CA ASP A 90 -25.25 3.62 8.17
C ASP A 90 -24.88 2.13 8.22
N SER A 91 -23.58 1.79 8.35
CA SER A 91 -23.13 0.39 8.52
C SER A 91 -23.58 -0.20 9.87
N LEU A 92 -23.61 0.62 10.93
CA LEU A 92 -23.92 0.17 12.30
C LEU A 92 -25.40 0.30 12.66
N LYS A 93 -26.17 1.16 11.97
CA LYS A 93 -27.61 1.35 12.15
C LYS A 93 -28.44 0.05 12.26
N PRO A 94 -28.17 -1.05 11.52
CA PRO A 94 -28.90 -2.31 11.67
C PRO A 94 -28.66 -3.03 13.00
N SER A 95 -27.54 -2.80 13.71
CA SER A 95 -27.20 -3.54 14.94
C SER A 95 -28.15 -3.25 16.11
N ILE A 96 -28.88 -2.13 16.03
CA ILE A 96 -29.89 -1.70 17.00
C ILE A 96 -31.00 -2.75 17.13
N SER A 97 -31.45 -3.32 16.01
CA SER A 97 -32.50 -4.34 15.96
C SER A 97 -32.14 -5.68 16.62
N ILE A 98 -30.86 -5.86 16.98
CA ILE A 98 -30.31 -7.12 17.51
C ILE A 98 -29.99 -6.99 19.03
N ASN A 99 -30.18 -5.80 19.62
CA ASN A 99 -29.94 -5.52 21.04
C ASN A 99 -28.52 -5.92 21.53
N ILE A 100 -27.53 -5.73 20.65
CA ILE A 100 -26.12 -6.06 20.92
C ILE A 100 -25.56 -5.05 21.94
N LYS A 101 -25.01 -5.55 23.06
CA LYS A 101 -24.29 -4.71 24.03
C LYS A 101 -23.11 -4.02 23.32
N PRO A 102 -22.99 -2.68 23.36
CA PRO A 102 -21.98 -1.96 22.61
C PRO A 102 -20.57 -2.37 23.05
N ASN A 103 -19.81 -2.96 22.14
CA ASN A 103 -18.39 -3.20 22.27
C ASN A 103 -17.70 -3.04 20.90
N ILE A 104 -16.42 -2.67 20.93
CA ILE A 104 -15.69 -2.24 19.72
C ILE A 104 -15.56 -3.38 18.71
N ILE A 105 -15.35 -4.62 19.18
CA ILE A 105 -15.28 -5.82 18.34
C ILE A 105 -16.60 -6.03 17.59
N GLY A 106 -17.75 -5.88 18.25
CA GLY A 106 -19.07 -6.00 17.62
C GLY A 106 -19.32 -4.94 16.54
N TYR A 107 -18.89 -3.70 16.76
CA TYR A 107 -18.95 -2.65 15.74
C TYR A 107 -17.97 -2.93 14.57
N ALA A 108 -16.74 -3.35 14.85
CA ALA A 108 -15.78 -3.72 13.81
C ALA A 108 -16.29 -4.90 12.95
N LEU A 109 -16.91 -5.91 13.57
CA LEU A 109 -17.54 -7.03 12.87
C LEU A 109 -18.72 -6.58 12.01
N GLN A 110 -19.64 -5.77 12.54
CA GLN A 110 -20.79 -5.28 11.77
C GLN A 110 -20.35 -4.38 10.61
N SER A 111 -19.38 -3.50 10.83
CA SER A 111 -18.77 -2.65 9.79
C SER A 111 -18.13 -3.50 8.69
N LEU A 112 -17.37 -4.53 9.06
CA LEU A 112 -16.72 -5.44 8.11
C LEU A 112 -17.73 -6.31 7.35
N GLN A 113 -18.83 -6.75 8.00
CA GLN A 113 -19.90 -7.48 7.32
C GLN A 113 -20.60 -6.61 6.27
N THR A 114 -20.84 -5.33 6.55
CA THR A 114 -21.32 -4.37 5.54
C THR A 114 -20.28 -4.16 4.44
N ALA A 115 -18.99 -4.03 4.79
CA ALA A 115 -17.92 -3.89 3.81
C ALA A 115 -17.81 -5.10 2.85
N ILE A 116 -17.98 -6.33 3.36
CA ILE A 116 -18.04 -7.56 2.55
C ILE A 116 -19.26 -7.52 1.62
N PHE A 117 -20.44 -7.15 2.12
CA PHE A 117 -21.66 -7.10 1.32
C PHE A 117 -21.62 -6.05 0.19
N GLU A 118 -21.04 -4.87 0.44
CA GLU A 118 -20.85 -3.87 -0.62
C GLU A 118 -19.72 -4.27 -1.60
N ALA A 119 -18.67 -4.96 -1.12
CA ALA A 119 -17.64 -5.53 -1.99
C ALA A 119 -18.18 -6.63 -2.92
N ASP A 120 -19.10 -7.47 -2.45
CA ASP A 120 -19.70 -8.54 -3.26
C ASP A 120 -20.41 -7.97 -4.52
N LYS A 121 -21.18 -6.88 -4.34
CA LYS A 121 -21.80 -6.14 -5.45
C LYS A 121 -20.79 -5.49 -6.40
N LEU A 122 -19.62 -5.10 -5.90
CA LEU A 122 -18.54 -4.53 -6.73
C LEU A 122 -17.81 -5.63 -7.51
N LEU A 123 -17.66 -6.83 -6.95
CA LEU A 123 -17.22 -8.00 -7.69
C LEU A 123 -18.20 -8.35 -8.82
N ASP A 124 -19.51 -8.36 -8.55
CA ASP A 124 -20.54 -8.50 -9.59
C ASP A 124 -20.45 -7.41 -10.66
N LEU A 125 -20.25 -6.14 -10.27
CA LEU A 125 -20.03 -5.05 -11.24
C LEU A 125 -18.80 -5.33 -12.11
N PHE A 126 -17.68 -5.76 -11.52
CA PHE A 126 -16.48 -6.11 -12.27
C PHE A 126 -16.66 -7.31 -13.20
N LEU A 127 -17.40 -8.34 -12.80
CA LEU A 127 -17.73 -9.50 -13.65
C LEU A 127 -18.62 -9.09 -14.83
N ASN A 128 -19.56 -8.16 -14.61
CA ASN A 128 -20.49 -7.68 -15.64
C ASN A 128 -19.96 -6.51 -16.49
N ILE A 129 -18.76 -5.98 -16.20
CA ILE A 129 -18.07 -5.05 -17.11
C ILE A 129 -17.56 -5.82 -18.34
N GLY A 130 -18.37 -5.77 -19.40
CA GLY A 130 -17.95 -6.04 -20.77
C GLY A 130 -17.12 -4.89 -21.37
N SER A 131 -16.52 -5.15 -22.53
CA SER A 131 -15.55 -4.29 -23.23
C SER A 131 -16.08 -2.96 -23.79
N LEU A 132 -17.29 -2.54 -23.41
CA LEU A 132 -18.00 -1.39 -24.00
C LEU A 132 -18.11 -0.18 -23.06
N GLY A 133 -17.73 -0.32 -21.79
CA GLY A 133 -17.96 0.71 -20.75
C GLY A 133 -16.75 1.59 -20.40
N VAL A 134 -15.53 1.07 -20.57
CA VAL A 134 -14.26 1.74 -20.24
C VAL A 134 -13.28 1.51 -21.39
N VAL A 135 -12.60 2.58 -21.81
CA VAL A 135 -11.50 2.55 -22.77
C VAL A 135 -10.20 2.72 -22.00
N GLU A 136 -9.46 1.62 -21.87
CA GLU A 136 -8.18 1.56 -21.18
C GLU A 136 -7.07 2.21 -22.03
N LYS A 137 -6.25 3.09 -21.42
CA LYS A 137 -5.04 3.63 -22.06
C LYS A 137 -3.82 2.71 -21.82
N GLN A 138 -3.76 2.10 -20.65
CA GLN A 138 -2.76 1.10 -20.27
C GLN A 138 -3.42 -0.30 -20.28
N LYS A 139 -2.74 -1.29 -20.85
CA LYS A 139 -3.20 -2.67 -20.99
C LYS A 139 -3.44 -3.30 -19.61
N GLY A 140 -4.71 -3.61 -19.31
CA GLY A 140 -5.09 -4.44 -18.17
C GLY A 140 -5.44 -3.70 -16.89
N ALA A 141 -5.63 -2.37 -16.90
CA ALA A 141 -6.11 -1.62 -15.73
C ALA A 141 -7.45 -2.15 -15.17
N ILE A 142 -8.37 -2.59 -16.02
CA ILE A 142 -9.62 -3.25 -15.61
C ILE A 142 -9.36 -4.66 -15.06
N GLN A 143 -8.34 -5.35 -15.56
CA GLN A 143 -7.94 -6.67 -15.04
C GLN A 143 -7.20 -6.55 -13.70
N ASP A 144 -6.43 -5.49 -13.48
CA ASP A 144 -5.83 -5.13 -12.19
C ASP A 144 -6.90 -4.90 -11.14
N CYS A 145 -7.90 -4.07 -11.46
CA CYS A 145 -9.06 -3.89 -10.59
C CYS A 145 -9.80 -5.20 -10.27
N LYS A 146 -9.95 -6.12 -11.22
CA LYS A 146 -10.56 -7.45 -11.00
C LYS A 146 -9.73 -8.31 -10.02
N GLU A 147 -8.44 -8.48 -10.31
CA GLU A 147 -7.51 -9.29 -9.52
C GLU A 147 -7.33 -8.74 -8.10
N LEU A 148 -7.05 -7.44 -7.99
CA LEU A 148 -6.88 -6.73 -6.72
C LEU A 148 -8.15 -6.76 -5.85
N HIS A 149 -9.34 -6.69 -6.47
CA HIS A 149 -10.59 -6.77 -5.72
C HIS A 149 -10.93 -8.21 -5.27
N GLN A 150 -10.54 -9.23 -6.03
CA GLN A 150 -10.62 -10.63 -5.58
C GLN A 150 -9.69 -10.90 -4.38
N ILE A 151 -8.46 -10.35 -4.41
CA ILE A 151 -7.53 -10.39 -3.27
C ILE A 151 -8.10 -9.64 -2.06
N THR A 152 -8.73 -8.48 -2.28
CA THR A 152 -9.49 -7.77 -1.22
C THR A 152 -10.59 -8.66 -0.63
N MET A 153 -11.43 -9.31 -1.44
CA MET A 153 -12.53 -10.14 -0.92
C MET A 153 -12.02 -11.26 0.01
N SER A 154 -10.95 -11.96 -0.39
CA SER A 154 -10.26 -12.94 0.48
C SER A 154 -9.75 -12.30 1.77
N SER A 155 -9.13 -11.12 1.67
CA SER A 155 -8.60 -10.35 2.81
C SER A 155 -9.70 -9.93 3.80
N LEU A 156 -10.88 -9.53 3.33
CA LEU A 156 -12.03 -9.20 4.18
C LEU A 156 -12.57 -10.44 4.90
N GLN A 157 -12.73 -11.57 4.19
CA GLN A 157 -13.22 -12.83 4.78
C GLN A 157 -12.24 -13.38 5.82
N ARG A 158 -10.93 -13.31 5.56
CA ARG A 158 -9.87 -13.62 6.54
C ARG A 158 -9.97 -12.71 7.76
N SER A 159 -10.08 -11.40 7.56
CA SER A 159 -10.24 -10.41 8.64
C SER A 159 -11.45 -10.70 9.53
N LEU A 160 -12.56 -11.15 8.95
CA LEU A 160 -13.77 -11.51 9.71
C LEU A 160 -13.52 -12.70 10.64
N SER A 161 -12.79 -13.73 10.18
CA SER A 161 -12.40 -14.87 11.02
C SER A 161 -11.47 -14.45 12.18
N ARG A 162 -10.60 -13.48 11.92
CA ARG A 162 -9.60 -12.97 12.85
C ARG A 162 -10.22 -12.11 13.95
N ILE A 163 -11.01 -11.10 13.58
CA ILE A 163 -11.67 -10.19 14.53
C ILE A 163 -12.64 -10.96 15.45
N ARG A 164 -13.35 -11.98 14.92
CA ARG A 164 -14.23 -12.87 15.71
C ARG A 164 -13.53 -13.59 16.86
N SER A 165 -12.21 -13.75 16.81
CA SER A 165 -11.44 -14.43 17.87
C SER A 165 -11.12 -13.53 19.07
N GLY A 166 -11.14 -12.21 18.90
CA GLY A 166 -10.76 -11.22 19.93
C GLY A 166 -9.28 -11.23 20.36
N ASP A 167 -8.44 -12.10 19.81
CA ASP A 167 -7.02 -12.21 20.14
C ASP A 167 -6.19 -11.10 19.49
N ALA A 168 -5.22 -10.55 20.22
CA ALA A 168 -4.44 -9.38 19.81
C ALA A 168 -3.56 -9.63 18.57
N ARG A 169 -2.95 -10.81 18.44
CA ARG A 169 -2.12 -11.17 17.27
C ARG A 169 -3.01 -11.29 16.02
N LYS A 170 -4.16 -11.95 16.17
CA LYS A 170 -5.18 -12.06 15.13
C LYS A 170 -5.79 -10.71 14.75
N LEU A 171 -5.90 -9.75 15.67
CA LEU A 171 -6.28 -8.39 15.33
C LEU A 171 -5.21 -7.65 14.50
N SER A 172 -3.91 -7.92 14.72
CA SER A 172 -2.83 -7.43 13.84
C SER A 172 -2.91 -8.02 12.43
N ASP A 173 -3.11 -9.34 12.30
CA ASP A 173 -3.41 -10.00 11.00
C ASP A 173 -4.56 -9.29 10.25
N ALA A 174 -5.66 -8.98 10.94
CA ALA A 174 -6.79 -8.27 10.35
C ALA A 174 -6.44 -6.84 9.91
N ARG A 175 -5.58 -6.13 10.66
CA ARG A 175 -5.10 -4.79 10.27
C ARG A 175 -4.19 -4.84 9.05
N ALA A 176 -3.33 -5.86 8.93
CA ALA A 176 -2.51 -6.10 7.73
C ALA A 176 -3.39 -6.38 6.50
N PHE A 177 -4.35 -7.30 6.60
CA PHE A 177 -5.27 -7.64 5.51
C PHE A 177 -6.13 -6.45 5.04
N LEU A 178 -6.61 -5.62 5.97
CA LEU A 178 -7.39 -4.41 5.64
C LEU A 178 -6.52 -3.29 5.05
N SER A 179 -5.27 -3.12 5.50
CA SER A 179 -4.32 -2.15 4.91
C SER A 179 -3.95 -2.56 3.47
N ALA A 180 -3.69 -3.86 3.24
CA ALA A 180 -3.50 -4.39 1.90
C ALA A 180 -4.73 -4.16 1.00
N SER A 181 -5.94 -4.28 1.55
CA SER A 181 -7.18 -3.96 0.82
C SER A 181 -7.26 -2.48 0.42
N LEU A 182 -6.87 -1.53 1.29
CA LEU A 182 -6.80 -0.10 0.95
C LEU A 182 -5.73 0.21 -0.11
N THR A 183 -4.66 -0.58 -0.14
CA THR A 183 -3.64 -0.52 -1.20
C THR A 183 -4.20 -1.00 -2.55
N ASN A 184 -4.86 -2.17 -2.55
CA ASN A 184 -5.52 -2.74 -3.74
C ASN A 184 -6.49 -1.73 -4.40
N LYS A 185 -7.20 -0.94 -3.59
CA LYS A 185 -8.02 0.21 -4.05
C LYS A 185 -7.19 1.29 -4.74
N ASN A 186 -6.06 1.69 -4.17
CA ASN A 186 -5.23 2.77 -4.75
C ASN A 186 -4.66 2.38 -6.12
N THR A 187 -4.02 1.21 -6.23
CA THR A 187 -3.45 0.72 -7.50
C THR A 187 -4.51 0.57 -8.60
N CYS A 188 -5.71 0.07 -8.26
CA CYS A 188 -6.84 0.01 -9.19
C CYS A 188 -7.31 1.41 -9.65
N LEU A 189 -7.45 2.37 -8.74
CA LEU A 189 -7.83 3.74 -9.08
C LEU A 189 -6.77 4.47 -9.93
N GLU A 190 -5.49 4.21 -9.69
CA GLU A 190 -4.37 4.75 -10.46
C GLU A 190 -4.37 4.22 -11.91
N GLY A 191 -4.56 2.91 -12.11
CA GLY A 191 -4.73 2.35 -13.46
C GLY A 191 -5.95 2.93 -14.20
N LEU A 192 -7.06 3.17 -13.48
CA LEU A 192 -8.26 3.80 -14.01
C LEU A 192 -8.13 5.31 -14.28
N ASP A 193 -7.17 6.02 -13.66
CA ASP A 193 -7.02 7.46 -13.87
C ASP A 193 -6.70 7.79 -15.33
N SER A 194 -5.86 6.97 -15.97
CA SER A 194 -5.51 7.12 -17.39
C SER A 194 -6.63 6.70 -18.36
N ALA A 195 -7.65 5.97 -17.90
CA ALA A 195 -8.72 5.43 -18.71
C ALA A 195 -9.83 6.46 -19.01
N THR A 196 -10.72 6.14 -19.97
CA THR A 196 -11.88 6.97 -20.36
C THR A 196 -13.14 6.11 -20.56
N GLY A 197 -14.25 6.70 -21.01
CA GLY A 197 -15.51 5.99 -21.30
C GLY A 197 -16.61 6.21 -20.26
N PRO A 198 -17.88 5.89 -20.60
CA PRO A 198 -19.05 6.30 -19.83
C PRO A 198 -19.19 5.65 -18.45
N LEU A 199 -18.61 4.46 -18.22
CA LEU A 199 -18.70 3.79 -16.93
C LEU A 199 -17.57 4.15 -15.95
N LYS A 200 -16.52 4.87 -16.38
CA LYS A 200 -15.38 5.22 -15.51
C LYS A 200 -15.82 5.91 -14.22
N SER A 201 -16.70 6.91 -14.32
CA SER A 201 -17.21 7.65 -13.15
C SER A 201 -18.01 6.76 -12.20
N VAL A 202 -18.85 5.88 -12.73
CA VAL A 202 -19.64 4.91 -11.96
C VAL A 202 -18.72 3.95 -11.20
N ILE A 203 -17.74 3.36 -11.90
CA ILE A 203 -16.78 2.40 -11.35
C ILE A 203 -15.94 3.05 -10.24
N VAL A 204 -15.38 4.24 -10.48
CA VAL A 204 -14.60 4.99 -9.48
C VAL A 204 -15.47 5.34 -8.27
N GLN A 205 -16.74 5.69 -8.45
CA GLN A 205 -17.67 5.96 -7.35
C GLN A 205 -18.01 4.69 -6.56
N SER A 206 -18.28 3.56 -7.22
CA SER A 206 -18.54 2.27 -6.57
C SER A 206 -17.33 1.79 -5.75
N ILE A 207 -16.12 1.82 -6.33
CA ILE A 207 -14.85 1.55 -5.61
C ILE A 207 -14.75 2.48 -4.39
N THR A 208 -14.86 3.79 -4.60
CA THR A 208 -14.74 4.78 -3.52
C THR A 208 -15.76 4.53 -2.40
N SER A 209 -17.00 4.15 -2.72
CA SER A 209 -18.02 3.86 -1.72
C SER A 209 -17.68 2.61 -0.91
N VAL A 210 -17.34 1.50 -1.57
CA VAL A 210 -17.02 0.21 -0.92
C VAL A 210 -15.83 0.35 0.04
N TYR A 211 -14.73 0.94 -0.41
CA TYR A 211 -13.52 1.02 0.39
C TYR A 211 -13.61 2.03 1.56
N ARG A 212 -14.64 2.88 1.63
CA ARG A 212 -14.97 3.65 2.86
C ARG A 212 -15.38 2.75 4.01
N HIS A 213 -16.17 1.71 3.75
CA HIS A 213 -16.55 0.73 4.77
C HIS A 213 -15.34 -0.09 5.23
N ILE A 214 -14.40 -0.39 4.31
CA ILE A 214 -13.15 -1.10 4.61
C ILE A 214 -12.22 -0.22 5.49
N SER A 215 -12.04 1.05 5.14
CA SER A 215 -11.27 2.03 5.93
C SER A 215 -11.86 2.26 7.32
N ASN A 216 -13.19 2.42 7.43
CA ASN A 216 -13.87 2.49 8.71
C ASN A 216 -13.63 1.22 9.55
N SER A 217 -13.73 0.03 8.94
CA SER A 217 -13.49 -1.24 9.63
C SER A 217 -12.05 -1.36 10.16
N LEU A 218 -11.04 -0.87 9.41
CA LEU A 218 -9.65 -0.78 9.87
C LEU A 218 -9.50 0.19 11.05
N SER A 219 -10.15 1.35 11.00
CA SER A 219 -10.10 2.36 12.07
C SER A 219 -10.71 1.89 13.40
N MET A 220 -11.61 0.91 13.37
CA MET A 220 -12.22 0.32 14.57
C MET A 220 -11.33 -0.73 15.24
N LEU A 221 -10.27 -1.22 14.58
CA LEU A 221 -9.35 -2.20 15.17
C LEU A 221 -8.29 -1.49 16.00
N PRO A 222 -8.04 -1.92 17.26
CA PRO A 222 -6.98 -1.33 18.08
C PRO A 222 -5.64 -1.47 17.38
N LYS A 223 -4.84 -0.40 17.39
CA LYS A 223 -3.44 -0.48 16.94
C LYS A 223 -2.66 -1.45 17.83
N GLN A 224 -1.64 -2.08 17.25
CA GLN A 224 -0.78 -3.01 17.98
C GLN A 224 -0.08 -2.27 19.14
N GLU A 225 -0.40 -2.65 20.39
CA GLU A 225 0.36 -2.16 21.54
C GLU A 225 1.73 -2.82 21.57
N LEU A 226 2.78 -1.99 21.75
CA LEU A 226 4.16 -2.44 21.80
C LEU A 226 4.37 -3.48 22.90
N ARG A 227 5.03 -4.59 22.57
CA ARG A 227 5.37 -5.61 23.57
C ARG A 227 6.32 -4.97 24.58
N LYS A 228 5.90 -4.87 25.85
CA LYS A 228 6.79 -4.44 26.95
C LYS A 228 7.82 -5.54 27.19
N VAL A 229 8.97 -5.42 26.53
CA VAL A 229 10.14 -6.26 26.83
C VAL A 229 10.64 -5.89 28.21
N THR A 230 10.45 -6.78 29.17
CA THR A 230 11.26 -6.80 30.39
C THR A 230 12.69 -7.16 29.99
N GLU A 231 13.67 -6.35 30.38
CA GLU A 231 15.08 -6.68 30.25
C GLU A 231 15.34 -8.10 30.81
N GLY A 232 16.07 -8.93 30.06
CA GLY A 232 16.29 -10.34 30.42
C GLY A 232 15.25 -11.33 29.86
N SER A 233 14.44 -10.96 28.86
CA SER A 233 13.73 -11.95 28.03
C SER A 233 14.74 -12.81 27.25
N ASN A 234 15.18 -13.91 27.87
CA ASN A 234 16.12 -14.89 27.29
C ASN A 234 15.79 -15.22 25.82
N ARG A 235 16.83 -15.30 24.97
CA ARG A 235 16.75 -15.85 23.61
C ARG A 235 16.00 -17.18 23.65
N ARG A 236 14.74 -17.19 23.23
CA ARG A 236 14.02 -18.42 23.00
C ARG A 236 14.53 -18.99 21.68
N LEU A 237 15.42 -19.98 21.76
CA LEU A 237 15.39 -21.03 20.76
C LEU A 237 14.01 -21.68 20.86
N MET A 238 13.08 -21.20 20.03
CA MET A 238 11.85 -21.90 19.80
C MET A 238 12.18 -23.19 19.04
N GLY A 239 11.28 -24.17 19.15
CA GLY A 239 11.35 -25.31 18.25
C GLY A 239 10.72 -24.88 16.92
N PHE A 240 11.40 -25.17 15.81
CA PHE A 240 10.91 -24.93 14.44
C PHE A 240 9.39 -25.18 14.36
N PRO A 241 8.61 -24.24 13.80
CA PRO A 241 7.15 -24.33 13.80
C PRO A 241 6.66 -25.67 13.25
N ALA A 242 5.73 -26.31 13.95
CA ALA A 242 5.35 -27.71 13.69
C ALA A 242 4.72 -27.97 12.30
N TRP A 243 4.43 -26.91 11.53
CA TRP A 243 3.95 -26.96 10.16
C TRP A 243 5.07 -26.92 9.10
N VAL A 244 6.31 -26.62 9.48
CA VAL A 244 7.48 -26.74 8.61
C VAL A 244 8.04 -28.15 8.74
N SER A 245 8.02 -28.92 7.65
CA SER A 245 8.55 -30.28 7.71
C SER A 245 10.07 -30.28 7.88
N ARG A 246 10.61 -31.35 8.49
CA ARG A 246 12.07 -31.55 8.60
C ARG A 246 12.75 -31.70 7.23
N LYS A 247 11.98 -32.02 6.18
CA LYS A 247 12.41 -32.06 4.78
C LYS A 247 12.63 -30.64 4.27
N ASP A 248 11.62 -29.78 4.36
CA ASP A 248 11.67 -28.42 3.78
C ASP A 248 12.74 -27.59 4.47
N ARG A 249 12.86 -27.75 5.80
CA ARG A 249 13.98 -27.19 6.57
C ARG A 249 15.34 -27.63 6.01
N ARG A 250 15.54 -28.91 5.68
CA ARG A 250 16.83 -29.36 5.12
C ARG A 250 17.11 -28.68 3.78
N ILE A 251 16.12 -28.62 2.89
CA ILE A 251 16.28 -28.02 1.57
C ILE A 251 16.61 -26.52 1.72
N LEU A 252 15.83 -25.78 2.51
CA LEU A 252 16.00 -24.34 2.75
C LEU A 252 17.30 -23.99 3.52
N GLN A 253 17.86 -24.92 4.31
CA GLN A 253 19.15 -24.76 4.99
C GLN A 253 20.35 -25.36 4.22
N SER A 254 20.11 -26.09 3.13
CA SER A 254 21.19 -26.68 2.32
C SER A 254 21.87 -25.61 1.45
N PHE A 255 23.14 -25.86 1.14
CA PHE A 255 23.94 -25.05 0.21
C PHE A 255 24.37 -25.89 -1.01
N ASP A 256 24.76 -27.16 -0.79
CA ASP A 256 25.30 -28.06 -1.84
C ASP A 256 24.32 -29.13 -2.34
N GLY A 257 23.01 -28.89 -2.30
CA GLY A 257 22.02 -29.81 -2.88
C GLY A 257 21.84 -31.17 -2.20
N ASP A 258 22.17 -31.31 -0.89
CA ASP A 258 21.92 -32.52 -0.08
C ASP A 258 20.42 -32.71 0.24
N TYR A 259 19.62 -32.87 -0.82
CA TYR A 259 18.22 -33.23 -0.76
C TYR A 259 17.85 -34.22 -1.86
N ASN A 260 16.79 -34.99 -1.61
CA ASN A 260 16.27 -35.97 -2.54
C ASN A 260 15.63 -35.25 -3.75
N PRO A 261 16.04 -35.51 -5.01
CA PRO A 261 15.48 -34.83 -6.17
C PRO A 261 13.96 -35.03 -6.37
N ASN A 262 13.39 -36.10 -5.80
CA ASN A 262 11.94 -36.34 -5.83
C ASN A 262 11.15 -35.42 -4.87
N ASP A 263 11.83 -34.64 -4.03
CA ASP A 263 11.20 -33.76 -3.04
C ASP A 263 10.95 -32.32 -3.54
N VAL A 264 11.43 -31.97 -4.75
CA VAL A 264 11.31 -30.64 -5.39
C VAL A 264 10.81 -30.76 -6.84
N LEU A 265 10.33 -29.65 -7.42
CA LEU A 265 10.06 -29.52 -8.85
C LEU A 265 11.27 -28.87 -9.53
N THR A 266 12.05 -29.63 -10.31
CA THR A 266 13.25 -29.10 -10.99
C THR A 266 12.88 -28.47 -12.33
N VAL A 267 13.36 -27.24 -12.57
CA VAL A 267 13.27 -26.53 -13.85
C VAL A 267 14.68 -26.42 -14.44
N ALA A 268 14.87 -26.85 -15.69
CA ALA A 268 16.14 -26.73 -16.39
C ALA A 268 15.97 -26.59 -17.91
N LYS A 269 16.60 -25.56 -18.50
CA LYS A 269 16.45 -25.26 -19.94
C LYS A 269 17.05 -26.30 -20.90
N ASP A 270 17.96 -27.12 -20.42
CA ASP A 270 18.59 -28.22 -21.18
C ASP A 270 17.71 -29.48 -21.25
N GLY A 271 16.59 -29.52 -20.52
CA GLY A 271 15.71 -30.68 -20.43
C GLY A 271 16.14 -31.72 -19.39
N SER A 272 17.10 -31.41 -18.51
CA SER A 272 17.51 -32.30 -17.41
C SER A 272 16.54 -32.29 -16.20
N GLY A 273 15.65 -31.29 -16.13
CA GLY A 273 14.66 -31.11 -15.07
C GLY A 273 13.31 -31.77 -15.36
N ASN A 274 12.34 -31.55 -14.48
CA ASN A 274 10.94 -31.94 -14.68
C ASN A 274 10.23 -31.00 -15.66
N PHE A 275 10.65 -29.74 -15.73
CA PHE A 275 10.11 -28.70 -16.61
C PHE A 275 11.24 -27.91 -17.29
N THR A 276 10.94 -27.28 -18.43
CA THR A 276 11.86 -26.37 -19.14
C THR A 276 11.52 -24.89 -18.94
N THR A 277 10.32 -24.59 -18.42
CA THR A 277 9.87 -23.24 -18.04
C THR A 277 9.52 -23.20 -16.56
N ILE A 278 9.61 -22.02 -15.95
CA ILE A 278 9.24 -21.80 -14.55
C ILE A 278 7.71 -21.72 -14.43
N THR A 279 7.06 -21.15 -15.44
CA THR A 279 5.60 -21.05 -15.57
C THR A 279 4.92 -22.42 -15.49
N ASP A 280 5.44 -23.45 -16.16
CA ASP A 280 4.86 -24.80 -16.13
C ASP A 280 4.99 -25.47 -14.74
N ALA A 281 6.10 -25.25 -14.04
CA ALA A 281 6.30 -25.75 -12.68
C ALA A 281 5.34 -25.08 -11.67
N VAL A 282 5.15 -23.75 -11.78
CA VAL A 282 4.14 -23.03 -10.99
C VAL A 282 2.74 -23.50 -11.32
N ASN A 283 2.42 -23.74 -12.60
CA ASN A 283 1.12 -24.27 -13.03
C ASN A 283 0.86 -25.68 -12.47
N PHE A 284 1.87 -26.55 -12.41
CA PHE A 284 1.78 -27.89 -11.84
C PHE A 284 1.63 -27.92 -10.31
N ALA A 285 2.19 -26.94 -9.60
CA ALA A 285 2.15 -26.88 -8.13
C ALA A 285 0.71 -26.93 -7.56
N PRO A 286 0.47 -27.58 -6.40
CA PRO A 286 -0.87 -27.67 -5.80
C PRO A 286 -1.45 -26.29 -5.43
N ASN A 287 -2.73 -26.09 -5.76
CA ASN A 287 -3.46 -24.89 -5.38
C ASN A 287 -3.81 -24.90 -3.88
N THR A 288 -3.72 -23.74 -3.22
CA THR A 288 -4.05 -23.55 -1.80
C THR A 288 -3.35 -24.53 -0.84
N SER A 289 -2.11 -24.90 -1.16
CA SER A 289 -1.29 -25.79 -0.35
C SER A 289 -0.91 -25.15 1.00
N TYR A 290 -1.02 -25.93 2.07
CA TYR A 290 -0.43 -25.62 3.37
C TYR A 290 1.07 -25.99 3.43
N ASP A 291 1.46 -27.04 2.70
CA ASP A 291 2.85 -27.49 2.59
C ASP A 291 3.61 -26.65 1.56
N ARG A 292 4.92 -26.46 1.76
CA ARG A 292 5.78 -25.72 0.82
C ARG A 292 6.00 -26.51 -0.47
N THR A 293 5.80 -25.89 -1.62
CA THR A 293 6.18 -26.46 -2.93
C THR A 293 7.45 -25.78 -3.42
N ILE A 294 8.55 -26.52 -3.42
CA ILE A 294 9.86 -25.99 -3.80
C ILE A 294 10.10 -26.23 -5.29
N ILE A 295 10.26 -25.13 -6.03
CA ILE A 295 10.63 -25.09 -7.44
C ILE A 295 12.10 -24.70 -7.51
N TYR A 296 12.94 -25.66 -7.90
CA TYR A 296 14.38 -25.51 -8.01
C TYR A 296 14.76 -25.22 -9.47
N ILE A 297 15.39 -24.08 -9.72
CA ILE A 297 15.58 -23.49 -11.04
C ILE A 297 17.07 -23.47 -11.37
N ARG A 298 17.49 -24.38 -12.25
CA ARG A 298 18.88 -24.51 -12.68
C ARG A 298 19.41 -23.25 -13.34
N ALA A 299 20.72 -23.04 -13.22
CA ALA A 299 21.46 -21.97 -13.90
C ALA A 299 21.01 -21.77 -15.36
N GLY A 300 20.76 -20.51 -15.73
CA GLY A 300 20.22 -20.12 -17.03
C GLY A 300 19.42 -18.83 -16.99
N ILE A 301 19.22 -18.23 -18.17
CA ILE A 301 18.41 -17.02 -18.37
C ILE A 301 17.01 -17.43 -18.84
N TYR A 302 16.00 -17.23 -18.00
CA TYR A 302 14.60 -17.55 -18.24
C TYR A 302 13.83 -16.29 -18.64
N GLN A 303 13.56 -16.16 -19.94
CA GLN A 303 12.82 -15.02 -20.49
C GLN A 303 11.32 -15.26 -20.38
N GLU A 304 10.78 -15.08 -19.18
CA GLU A 304 9.38 -15.35 -18.81
C GLU A 304 8.81 -14.17 -18.00
N ASN A 305 7.57 -13.78 -18.27
CA ASN A 305 6.80 -12.95 -17.34
C ASN A 305 6.00 -13.89 -16.42
N LEU A 306 6.55 -14.23 -15.27
CA LEU A 306 5.99 -15.18 -14.32
C LEU A 306 4.89 -14.53 -13.48
N ASP A 307 3.76 -15.21 -13.33
CA ASP A 307 2.67 -14.84 -12.41
C ASP A 307 2.43 -15.99 -11.43
N ILE A 308 2.49 -15.69 -10.13
CA ILE A 308 2.19 -16.60 -9.03
C ILE A 308 0.88 -16.10 -8.38
N PRO A 309 -0.29 -16.50 -8.91
CA PRO A 309 -1.58 -15.95 -8.48
C PRO A 309 -1.94 -16.35 -7.04
N SER A 310 -2.91 -15.66 -6.45
CA SER A 310 -3.25 -15.78 -5.01
C SER A 310 -3.72 -17.15 -4.52
N TYR A 311 -4.02 -18.08 -5.42
CA TYR A 311 -4.32 -19.48 -5.11
C TYR A 311 -3.10 -20.41 -5.19
N LYS A 312 -1.89 -19.91 -5.51
CA LYS A 312 -0.61 -20.64 -5.49
C LYS A 312 0.18 -20.25 -4.24
N THR A 313 -0.27 -20.73 -3.08
CA THR A 313 0.34 -20.45 -1.77
C THR A 313 1.57 -21.31 -1.50
N ASN A 314 2.48 -20.83 -0.65
CA ASN A 314 3.67 -21.52 -0.18
C ASN A 314 4.63 -22.02 -1.29
N ILE A 315 4.66 -21.33 -2.44
CA ILE A 315 5.66 -21.54 -3.49
C ILE A 315 7.02 -21.04 -3.00
N VAL A 316 8.08 -21.83 -3.22
CA VAL A 316 9.47 -21.42 -3.04
C VAL A 316 10.16 -21.47 -4.40
N LEU A 317 10.81 -20.38 -4.81
CA LEU A 317 11.76 -20.38 -5.92
C LEU A 317 13.19 -20.45 -5.36
N LEU A 318 13.96 -21.44 -5.78
CA LEU A 318 15.36 -21.64 -5.38
C LEU A 318 16.22 -21.72 -6.63
N GLY A 319 17.19 -20.82 -6.81
CA GLY A 319 18.14 -20.88 -7.93
C GLY A 319 19.41 -21.67 -7.63
N ASP A 320 20.34 -21.71 -8.59
CA ASP A 320 21.72 -22.18 -8.40
C ASP A 320 22.67 -21.04 -7.95
N GLY A 321 22.18 -19.80 -7.88
CA GLY A 321 22.95 -18.57 -7.60
C GLY A 321 22.34 -17.37 -8.32
N ALA A 322 22.31 -16.19 -7.70
CA ALA A 322 21.70 -14.99 -8.30
C ALA A 322 22.51 -14.42 -9.50
N ASP A 323 23.77 -14.81 -9.64
CA ASP A 323 24.64 -14.54 -10.78
C ASP A 323 24.37 -15.46 -11.99
N VAL A 324 23.83 -16.67 -11.75
CA VAL A 324 23.65 -17.71 -12.78
C VAL A 324 22.21 -18.09 -13.11
N THR A 325 21.26 -17.99 -12.17
CA THR A 325 19.82 -18.21 -12.41
C THR A 325 19.12 -16.85 -12.49
N ILE A 326 18.65 -16.47 -13.67
CA ILE A 326 18.07 -15.15 -13.95
C ILE A 326 16.69 -15.30 -14.58
N ILE A 327 15.66 -14.68 -13.99
CA ILE A 327 14.34 -14.50 -14.63
C ILE A 327 14.28 -13.07 -15.18
N THR A 328 14.10 -12.92 -16.49
CA THR A 328 14.19 -11.63 -17.20
C THR A 328 12.98 -11.35 -18.08
N GLY A 329 12.58 -10.08 -18.12
CA GLY A 329 11.46 -9.56 -18.90
C GLY A 329 11.69 -8.09 -19.27
N ASN A 330 10.80 -7.49 -20.04
CA ASN A 330 10.95 -6.11 -20.53
C ASN A 330 9.62 -5.35 -20.69
N ARG A 331 8.59 -5.71 -19.93
CA ARG A 331 7.31 -4.97 -19.95
C ARG A 331 7.50 -3.62 -19.25
N SER A 332 6.81 -2.59 -19.75
CA SER A 332 6.94 -1.23 -19.26
C SER A 332 5.66 -0.41 -19.45
N VAL A 333 5.55 0.71 -18.73
CA VAL A 333 4.52 1.72 -18.99
C VAL A 333 4.74 2.41 -20.34
N GLY A 334 5.99 2.60 -20.78
CA GLY A 334 6.32 3.11 -22.12
C GLY A 334 5.77 2.26 -23.27
N ASP A 335 5.71 0.94 -23.09
CA ASP A 335 5.09 -0.01 -24.02
C ASP A 335 3.58 -0.24 -23.74
N GLY A 336 2.99 0.61 -22.91
CA GLY A 336 1.55 0.69 -22.67
C GLY A 336 0.99 -0.36 -21.70
N TRP A 337 1.80 -0.94 -20.81
CA TRP A 337 1.27 -1.71 -19.66
C TRP A 337 0.91 -0.77 -18.50
N THR A 338 0.22 -1.29 -17.48
CA THR A 338 0.20 -0.66 -16.15
C THR A 338 1.49 -0.99 -15.40
N THR A 339 1.89 -0.19 -14.41
CA THR A 339 3.02 -0.53 -13.51
C THR A 339 2.79 -1.88 -12.81
N PHE A 340 1.54 -2.20 -12.46
CA PHE A 340 1.20 -3.48 -11.83
C PHE A 340 1.44 -4.70 -12.74
N ARG A 341 1.31 -4.56 -14.07
CA ARG A 341 1.58 -5.62 -15.06
C ARG A 341 2.89 -5.48 -15.83
N SER A 342 3.72 -4.48 -15.52
CA SER A 342 5.08 -4.39 -16.05
C SER A 342 6.06 -5.37 -15.39
N ALA A 343 5.68 -5.98 -14.26
CA ALA A 343 6.46 -6.97 -13.52
C ALA A 343 6.99 -8.13 -14.40
N THR A 344 8.30 -8.40 -14.32
CA THR A 344 8.89 -9.67 -14.78
C THR A 344 8.40 -10.84 -13.93
N VAL A 345 8.42 -10.70 -12.59
CA VAL A 345 7.82 -11.67 -11.66
C VAL A 345 6.76 -10.99 -10.80
N ALA A 346 5.54 -11.51 -10.84
CA ALA A 346 4.40 -11.08 -10.05
C ALA A 346 4.04 -12.15 -9.00
N VAL A 347 3.97 -11.75 -7.73
CA VAL A 347 3.66 -12.65 -6.61
C VAL A 347 2.42 -12.16 -5.87
N SER A 348 1.35 -12.95 -5.95
CA SER A 348 0.07 -12.73 -5.27
C SER A 348 -0.29 -13.85 -4.28
N GLY A 349 0.46 -14.95 -4.25
CA GLY A 349 0.24 -16.10 -3.36
C GLY A 349 1.06 -16.07 -2.06
N ASP A 350 0.37 -16.06 -0.90
CA ASP A 350 0.95 -15.99 0.45
C ASP A 350 1.99 -17.08 0.76
N GLY A 351 2.92 -16.76 1.66
CA GLY A 351 3.97 -17.67 2.15
C GLY A 351 5.12 -17.89 1.14
N PHE A 352 5.18 -17.06 0.09
CA PHE A 352 6.17 -17.11 -0.97
C PHE A 352 7.59 -16.94 -0.44
N LEU A 353 8.53 -17.77 -0.92
CA LEU A 353 9.96 -17.56 -0.71
C LEU A 353 10.71 -17.48 -2.04
N ALA A 354 11.75 -16.66 -2.09
CA ALA A 354 12.76 -16.69 -3.14
C ALA A 354 14.17 -16.77 -2.53
N ARG A 355 15.04 -17.60 -3.10
CA ARG A 355 16.44 -17.72 -2.67
C ARG A 355 17.40 -17.96 -3.84
N ASP A 356 18.59 -17.35 -3.77
CA ASP A 356 19.74 -17.57 -4.69
C ASP A 356 19.36 -17.39 -6.19
N ILE A 357 18.62 -16.34 -6.54
CA ILE A 357 18.06 -16.08 -7.89
C ILE A 357 17.98 -14.59 -8.24
N LYS A 358 18.11 -14.21 -9.52
CA LYS A 358 17.89 -12.83 -10.01
C LYS A 358 16.51 -12.64 -10.65
N PHE A 359 15.88 -11.50 -10.34
CA PHE A 359 14.70 -10.97 -11.03
C PHE A 359 15.10 -9.69 -11.77
N GLU A 360 14.79 -9.59 -13.06
CA GLU A 360 15.33 -8.54 -13.93
C GLU A 360 14.27 -7.94 -14.87
N ASN A 361 14.26 -6.61 -15.01
CA ASN A 361 13.53 -5.93 -16.08
C ASN A 361 14.49 -5.12 -16.98
N THR A 362 14.62 -5.57 -18.23
CA THR A 362 15.55 -5.06 -19.25
C THR A 362 14.94 -3.96 -20.13
N ALA A 363 13.80 -3.39 -19.76
CA ALA A 363 13.13 -2.36 -20.58
C ALA A 363 13.98 -1.10 -20.83
N GLY A 364 14.84 -0.70 -19.87
CA GLY A 364 15.65 0.52 -19.94
C GLY A 364 14.96 1.76 -19.33
N PRO A 365 15.72 2.79 -18.91
CA PRO A 365 15.17 3.96 -18.23
C PRO A 365 14.29 4.84 -19.13
N GLU A 366 14.47 4.77 -20.45
CA GLU A 366 13.65 5.47 -21.45
C GLU A 366 12.22 4.93 -21.55
N LYS A 367 11.96 3.76 -20.96
CA LYS A 367 10.63 3.12 -20.92
C LYS A 367 9.80 3.48 -19.68
N HIS A 368 10.33 4.32 -18.80
CA HIS A 368 9.72 4.70 -17.52
C HIS A 368 9.47 3.46 -16.63
N GLN A 369 8.32 3.37 -15.95
CA GLN A 369 8.03 2.34 -14.96
C GLN A 369 8.11 0.91 -15.52
N ALA A 370 9.06 0.11 -15.02
CA ALA A 370 9.38 -1.23 -15.53
C ALA A 370 9.80 -2.16 -14.38
N VAL A 371 8.81 -2.79 -13.73
CA VAL A 371 9.01 -3.59 -12.51
C VAL A 371 9.73 -4.91 -12.82
N ALA A 372 10.73 -5.26 -12.01
CA ALA A 372 11.39 -6.56 -12.04
C ALA A 372 10.64 -7.57 -11.14
N LEU A 373 10.38 -7.20 -9.88
CA LEU A 373 9.64 -8.02 -8.92
C LEU A 373 8.49 -7.21 -8.30
N ARG A 374 7.27 -7.77 -8.32
CA ARG A 374 6.12 -7.30 -7.53
C ARG A 374 5.72 -8.36 -6.51
N VAL A 375 5.53 -7.94 -5.26
CA VAL A 375 4.98 -8.79 -4.20
C VAL A 375 3.78 -8.11 -3.53
N ASN A 376 2.63 -8.79 -3.55
CA ASN A 376 1.40 -8.48 -2.83
C ASN A 376 0.83 -9.75 -2.17
N ALA A 377 1.70 -10.46 -1.46
CA ALA A 377 1.45 -11.73 -0.79
C ALA A 377 1.96 -11.63 0.66
N ASP A 378 1.17 -12.09 1.63
CA ASP A 378 1.52 -11.99 3.05
C ASP A 378 2.54 -13.06 3.46
N LEU A 379 3.40 -12.71 4.43
CA LEU A 379 4.46 -13.57 4.96
C LEU A 379 5.45 -14.02 3.86
N SER A 380 5.80 -13.10 2.96
CA SER A 380 6.73 -13.36 1.85
C SER A 380 8.16 -12.96 2.21
N ALA A 381 9.16 -13.81 1.93
CA ALA A 381 10.57 -13.49 2.18
C ALA A 381 11.51 -13.78 1.01
N VAL A 382 12.54 -12.95 0.84
CA VAL A 382 13.50 -13.01 -0.27
C VAL A 382 14.92 -12.98 0.31
N TYR A 383 15.77 -13.94 -0.07
CA TYR A 383 17.08 -14.15 0.54
C TYR A 383 18.20 -14.40 -0.48
N ARG A 384 19.24 -13.56 -0.49
CA ARG A 384 20.33 -13.62 -1.50
C ARG A 384 19.84 -13.62 -2.95
N CYS A 385 18.93 -12.69 -3.23
CA CYS A 385 18.43 -12.47 -4.59
C CYS A 385 18.92 -11.12 -5.11
N ALA A 386 19.12 -11.03 -6.42
CA ALA A 386 19.33 -9.76 -7.10
C ALA A 386 18.01 -9.28 -7.71
N ILE A 387 17.66 -8.00 -7.55
CA ILE A 387 16.48 -7.40 -8.18
C ILE A 387 16.92 -6.17 -8.96
N ASP A 388 16.87 -6.24 -10.30
CA ASP A 388 17.54 -5.30 -11.19
C ASP A 388 16.59 -4.69 -12.23
N GLY A 389 16.63 -3.37 -12.37
CA GLY A 389 15.79 -2.60 -13.28
C GLY A 389 16.31 -1.18 -13.44
N TYR A 390 15.40 -0.21 -13.61
CA TYR A 390 15.72 1.22 -13.62
C TYR A 390 14.68 1.98 -12.80
N GLN A 391 13.62 2.47 -13.43
CA GLN A 391 12.50 3.09 -12.73
C GLN A 391 11.52 2.02 -12.25
N ASP A 392 11.04 2.16 -11.00
CA ASP A 392 10.05 1.28 -10.37
C ASP A 392 10.52 -0.20 -10.26
N THR A 393 11.81 -0.48 -10.00
CA THR A 393 12.38 -1.86 -10.00
C THR A 393 11.63 -2.85 -9.10
N LEU A 394 11.43 -2.54 -7.82
CA LEU A 394 10.90 -3.45 -6.80
C LEU A 394 9.58 -2.89 -6.22
N TYR A 395 8.47 -3.51 -6.59
CA TYR A 395 7.14 -3.15 -6.10
C TYR A 395 6.78 -3.96 -4.86
N VAL A 396 7.16 -3.43 -3.69
CA VAL A 396 6.72 -3.88 -2.35
C VAL A 396 5.27 -3.44 -2.12
N HIS A 397 4.37 -4.00 -2.92
CA HIS A 397 3.01 -3.51 -3.09
C HIS A 397 2.20 -3.54 -1.79
N SER A 398 2.00 -4.71 -1.16
CA SER A 398 1.19 -4.83 0.07
C SER A 398 1.52 -6.06 0.92
N PHE A 399 0.90 -6.15 2.11
CA PHE A 399 1.10 -7.17 3.16
C PHE A 399 2.49 -7.16 3.82
N ARG A 400 2.81 -8.13 4.69
CA ARG A 400 4.10 -8.24 5.39
C ARG A 400 5.15 -8.92 4.51
N GLN A 401 6.33 -8.31 4.41
CA GLN A 401 7.43 -8.81 3.57
C GLN A 401 8.80 -8.66 4.25
N PHE A 402 9.77 -9.49 3.85
CA PHE A 402 11.14 -9.45 4.35
C PHE A 402 12.16 -9.68 3.23
N TYR A 403 13.25 -8.92 3.22
CA TYR A 403 14.33 -9.04 2.23
C TYR A 403 15.67 -9.05 2.97
N ARG A 404 16.51 -10.06 2.72
CA ARG A 404 17.78 -10.29 3.43
C ARG A 404 18.92 -10.58 2.47
N GLU A 405 20.08 -9.94 2.68
CA GLU A 405 21.31 -10.16 1.89
C GLU A 405 21.07 -10.02 0.36
N CYS A 406 20.16 -9.13 -0.04
CA CYS A 406 19.76 -8.94 -1.45
C CYS A 406 20.43 -7.71 -2.10
N ASP A 407 20.73 -7.81 -3.40
CA ASP A 407 21.24 -6.68 -4.19
C ASP A 407 20.09 -6.04 -5.00
N ILE A 408 19.78 -4.78 -4.75
CA ILE A 408 18.62 -4.09 -5.34
C ILE A 408 19.10 -2.88 -6.16
N TYR A 409 18.86 -2.90 -7.47
CA TYR A 409 19.39 -1.91 -8.42
C TYR A 409 18.28 -1.08 -9.09
N GLY A 410 18.43 0.25 -9.12
CA GLY A 410 17.52 1.11 -9.88
C GLY A 410 17.86 2.59 -9.85
N THR A 411 16.93 3.43 -10.30
CA THR A 411 17.12 4.88 -10.47
C THR A 411 16.03 5.69 -9.77
N VAL A 412 14.84 5.75 -10.37
CA VAL A 412 13.68 6.51 -9.87
C VAL A 412 12.73 5.56 -9.15
N ASP A 413 12.39 5.89 -7.90
CA ASP A 413 11.37 5.22 -7.09
C ASP A 413 11.55 3.69 -7.02
N PHE A 414 12.80 3.22 -6.99
CA PHE A 414 13.09 1.82 -7.32
C PHE A 414 12.76 0.80 -6.22
N ILE A 415 12.39 1.25 -5.02
CA ILE A 415 11.72 0.47 -3.97
C ILE A 415 10.43 1.20 -3.57
N PHE A 416 9.27 0.73 -4.01
CA PHE A 416 8.01 1.49 -3.90
C PHE A 416 6.79 0.63 -3.57
N GLY A 417 5.76 1.25 -2.99
CA GLY A 417 4.52 0.59 -2.59
C GLY A 417 4.12 0.82 -1.14
N ASN A 418 3.23 -0.03 -0.64
CA ASN A 418 2.56 0.10 0.67
C ASN A 418 2.52 -1.23 1.45
N ALA A 419 3.53 -2.09 1.29
CA ALA A 419 3.79 -3.18 2.22
C ALA A 419 4.14 -2.69 3.63
N ALA A 420 4.11 -3.60 4.60
CA ALA A 420 4.93 -3.50 5.81
C ALA A 420 6.18 -4.36 5.54
N VAL A 421 7.32 -3.72 5.27
CA VAL A 421 8.52 -4.42 4.80
C VAL A 421 9.77 -4.01 5.56
N VAL A 422 10.61 -5.00 5.88
CA VAL A 422 11.97 -4.80 6.41
C VAL A 422 12.98 -5.35 5.40
N PHE A 423 14.01 -4.55 5.11
CA PHE A 423 15.23 -4.94 4.41
C PHE A 423 16.38 -5.05 5.43
N GLN A 424 17.15 -6.14 5.42
CA GLN A 424 18.32 -6.36 6.28
C GLN A 424 19.55 -6.83 5.50
N GLU A 425 20.72 -6.24 5.74
CA GLU A 425 21.98 -6.60 5.06
C GLU A 425 21.91 -6.58 3.52
N CYS A 426 20.95 -5.83 2.96
CA CYS A 426 20.81 -5.64 1.53
C CYS A 426 21.77 -4.55 1.02
N ASN A 427 22.30 -4.74 -0.18
CA ASN A 427 22.91 -3.65 -0.94
C ASN A 427 21.82 -2.95 -1.76
N ILE A 428 21.77 -1.63 -1.68
CA ILE A 428 20.78 -0.78 -2.32
C ILE A 428 21.55 0.14 -3.26
N ILE A 429 21.64 -0.25 -4.53
CA ILE A 429 22.55 0.33 -5.52
C ILE A 429 21.78 1.27 -6.46
N ALA A 430 22.03 2.56 -6.34
CA ALA A 430 21.53 3.53 -7.32
C ALA A 430 22.38 3.46 -8.60
N LYS A 431 21.71 3.34 -9.75
CA LYS A 431 22.30 3.30 -11.10
C LYS A 431 22.43 4.70 -11.69
N LEU A 432 23.14 4.86 -12.81
CA LEU A 432 23.11 6.11 -13.56
C LEU A 432 21.72 6.29 -14.23
N PRO A 433 20.99 7.38 -13.97
CA PRO A 433 19.71 7.67 -14.63
C PRO A 433 19.92 8.34 -16.00
N MET A 434 18.84 8.68 -16.70
CA MET A 434 18.95 9.51 -17.90
C MET A 434 19.45 10.94 -17.56
N PRO A 435 20.02 11.68 -18.54
CA PRO A 435 20.32 13.09 -18.37
C PRO A 435 19.13 13.89 -17.82
N ASP A 436 19.42 14.89 -16.99
CA ASP A 436 18.47 15.76 -16.28
C ASP A 436 17.50 15.05 -15.30
N GLN A 437 17.62 13.73 -15.09
CA GLN A 437 16.92 13.01 -14.02
C GLN A 437 17.71 13.04 -12.69
N PHE A 438 17.07 12.50 -11.65
CA PHE A 438 17.59 12.31 -10.30
C PHE A 438 17.22 10.90 -9.83
N ASN A 439 17.98 10.33 -8.92
CA ASN A 439 17.67 9.04 -8.30
C ASN A 439 16.82 9.24 -7.04
N VAL A 440 15.89 8.31 -6.79
CA VAL A 440 15.21 8.17 -5.49
C VAL A 440 15.09 6.69 -5.18
N ILE A 441 15.52 6.31 -3.97
CA ILE A 441 15.46 4.92 -3.52
C ILE A 441 14.02 4.54 -3.20
N THR A 442 13.36 5.25 -2.25
CA THR A 442 12.01 4.87 -1.80
C THR A 442 10.88 5.79 -2.27
N ALA A 443 9.76 5.19 -2.67
CA ALA A 443 8.50 5.89 -2.90
C ALA A 443 7.36 5.17 -2.17
N GLN A 444 7.27 5.39 -0.86
CA GLN A 444 6.29 4.69 -0.02
C GLN A 444 4.92 5.37 -0.08
N SER A 445 3.85 4.59 -0.28
CA SER A 445 2.50 5.08 -0.62
C SER A 445 1.43 4.78 0.43
N ARG A 446 1.74 4.97 1.71
CA ARG A 446 0.72 4.98 2.77
C ARG A 446 -0.23 6.17 2.62
N ASP A 447 -1.52 5.87 2.62
CA ASP A 447 -2.62 6.75 2.22
C ASP A 447 -3.45 7.22 3.43
N THR A 448 -3.47 6.45 4.52
CA THR A 448 -4.13 6.84 5.78
C THR A 448 -3.27 6.48 7.03
N PRO A 449 -3.44 7.17 8.17
CA PRO A 449 -2.67 6.90 9.37
C PRO A 449 -3.16 5.66 10.14
N GLU A 450 -4.24 5.01 9.70
CA GLU A 450 -4.71 3.72 10.22
C GLU A 450 -4.00 2.51 9.58
N GLU A 451 -3.27 2.71 8.48
CA GLU A 451 -2.49 1.64 7.84
C GLU A 451 -1.16 1.40 8.59
N ASP A 452 -0.92 0.14 8.96
CA ASP A 452 0.31 -0.27 9.67
C ASP A 452 1.45 -0.62 8.69
N THR A 453 1.60 0.19 7.64
CA THR A 453 2.49 -0.05 6.49
C THR A 453 3.67 0.93 6.46
N GLY A 454 4.72 0.61 5.71
CA GLY A 454 5.95 1.39 5.62
C GLY A 454 7.16 0.56 5.16
N ILE A 455 8.24 1.25 4.78
CA ILE A 455 9.52 0.65 4.39
C ILE A 455 10.52 0.85 5.52
N SER A 456 11.11 -0.23 6.03
CA SER A 456 12.22 -0.21 6.98
C SER A 456 13.48 -0.75 6.31
N ILE A 457 14.56 0.02 6.33
CA ILE A 457 15.87 -0.35 5.78
C ILE A 457 16.84 -0.37 6.96
N GLN A 458 17.28 -1.56 7.36
CA GLN A 458 18.09 -1.79 8.56
C GLN A 458 19.42 -2.46 8.20
N ASN A 459 20.54 -2.01 8.77
CA ASN A 459 21.87 -2.62 8.55
C ASN A 459 22.17 -2.88 7.05
N CYS A 460 21.77 -1.95 6.17
CA CYS A 460 21.92 -2.07 4.71
C CYS A 460 23.05 -1.16 4.21
N SER A 461 23.53 -1.40 2.99
CA SER A 461 24.50 -0.53 2.31
C SER A 461 23.83 0.23 1.17
N VAL A 462 23.73 1.55 1.29
CA VAL A 462 23.22 2.46 0.26
C VAL A 462 24.39 2.99 -0.57
N LEU A 463 24.46 2.54 -1.83
CA LEU A 463 25.64 2.63 -2.69
C LEU A 463 25.31 3.23 -4.07
N ALA A 464 26.34 3.66 -4.79
CA ALA A 464 26.29 3.95 -6.22
C ALA A 464 26.90 2.78 -7.02
N SER A 465 26.39 2.52 -8.23
CA SER A 465 27.11 1.72 -9.23
C SER A 465 28.31 2.49 -9.80
N ASP A 466 29.29 1.79 -10.38
CA ASP A 466 30.53 2.40 -10.89
C ASP A 466 30.31 3.58 -11.87
N ASP A 467 29.29 3.47 -12.72
CA ASP A 467 28.90 4.50 -13.70
C ASP A 467 28.21 5.71 -13.04
N LEU A 468 27.41 5.50 -11.99
CA LEU A 468 26.88 6.60 -11.16
C LEU A 468 28.00 7.24 -10.34
N TYR A 469 28.86 6.46 -9.70
CA TYR A 469 29.98 6.95 -8.89
C TYR A 469 30.93 7.82 -9.71
N SER A 470 31.23 7.40 -10.95
CA SER A 470 32.02 8.18 -11.91
C SER A 470 31.37 9.52 -12.31
N ASN A 471 30.06 9.69 -12.13
CA ASN A 471 29.28 10.87 -12.51
C ASN A 471 28.58 11.55 -11.31
N ILE A 472 28.95 11.19 -10.09
CA ILE A 472 28.22 11.49 -8.83
C ILE A 472 28.01 12.99 -8.55
N ALA A 473 28.90 13.84 -9.07
CA ALA A 473 28.77 15.29 -8.96
C ALA A 473 27.67 15.90 -9.85
N SER A 474 27.17 15.16 -10.85
CA SER A 474 26.16 15.62 -11.82
C SER A 474 24.75 15.08 -11.55
N VAL A 475 24.62 14.00 -10.77
CA VAL A 475 23.33 13.37 -10.44
C VAL A 475 22.99 13.61 -8.98
N LYS A 476 21.72 13.91 -8.69
CA LYS A 476 21.21 13.97 -7.31
C LYS A 476 20.50 12.68 -6.94
N SER A 477 20.87 12.07 -5.83
CA SER A 477 20.20 10.89 -5.28
C SER A 477 19.55 11.22 -3.93
N TYR A 478 18.40 10.61 -3.64
CA TYR A 478 17.63 10.84 -2.42
C TYR A 478 17.16 9.51 -1.79
N LEU A 479 17.07 9.48 -0.46
CA LEU A 479 16.59 8.36 0.35
C LEU A 479 15.12 8.02 0.09
N GLY A 480 14.30 9.02 -0.22
CA GLY A 480 12.89 8.81 -0.56
C GLY A 480 12.10 10.06 -0.94
N ARG A 481 10.88 9.85 -1.43
CA ARG A 481 9.86 10.90 -1.66
C ARG A 481 8.42 10.41 -1.40
N PRO A 482 7.51 11.29 -0.91
CA PRO A 482 6.20 10.85 -0.41
C PRO A 482 5.17 10.67 -1.52
N TRP A 483 5.13 9.48 -2.12
CA TRP A 483 4.14 9.14 -3.16
C TRP A 483 2.69 9.32 -2.66
N ARG A 484 2.42 9.05 -1.37
CA ARG A 484 1.15 9.40 -0.71
C ARG A 484 1.38 10.08 0.65
N ILE A 485 0.35 10.75 1.16
CA ILE A 485 0.50 11.82 2.17
C ILE A 485 0.97 11.33 3.54
N TYR A 486 0.74 10.06 3.90
CA TYR A 486 1.23 9.47 5.15
C TYR A 486 2.49 8.62 4.95
N SER A 487 3.24 8.83 3.86
CA SER A 487 4.44 8.06 3.47
C SER A 487 5.34 7.75 4.66
N ARG A 488 5.73 6.49 4.83
CA ARG A 488 6.53 6.05 5.97
C ARG A 488 7.74 5.22 5.54
N THR A 489 8.91 5.79 5.69
CA THR A 489 10.20 5.13 5.41
C THR A 489 11.17 5.39 6.56
N VAL A 490 11.95 4.39 6.97
CA VAL A 490 13.10 4.61 7.85
C VAL A 490 14.38 3.98 7.29
N TYR A 491 15.51 4.62 7.55
CA TYR A 491 16.84 4.05 7.41
C TYR A 491 17.47 3.98 8.79
N MET A 492 17.89 2.80 9.21
CA MET A 492 18.54 2.61 10.51
C MET A 492 19.77 1.72 10.43
N GLU A 493 20.80 2.04 11.22
CA GLU A 493 22.05 1.29 11.37
C GLU A 493 22.80 1.05 10.04
N SER A 494 22.45 1.79 9.00
CA SER A 494 22.84 1.51 7.62
C SER A 494 24.03 2.36 7.19
N TYR A 495 24.89 1.80 6.33
CA TYR A 495 25.93 2.57 5.65
C TYR A 495 25.30 3.35 4.50
N ILE A 496 25.57 4.67 4.45
CA ILE A 496 25.09 5.56 3.41
C ILE A 496 26.28 6.27 2.77
N ASP A 497 26.56 5.98 1.50
CA ASP A 497 27.66 6.60 0.76
C ASP A 497 27.31 8.03 0.30
N ASN A 498 28.29 8.73 -0.27
CA ASN A 498 28.25 10.15 -0.60
C ASN A 498 27.36 10.53 -1.81
N LEU A 499 26.62 9.57 -2.40
CA LEU A 499 25.67 9.83 -3.49
C LEU A 499 24.40 10.57 -3.05
N ILE A 500 24.05 10.47 -1.77
CA ILE A 500 22.84 11.05 -1.21
C ILE A 500 23.05 12.57 -1.02
N ASP A 501 22.18 13.38 -1.63
CA ASP A 501 22.18 14.83 -1.43
C ASP A 501 22.00 15.16 0.05
N ALA A 502 22.69 16.19 0.56
CA ALA A 502 22.67 16.56 1.98
C ALA A 502 21.25 16.69 2.58
N ARG A 503 20.26 17.11 1.76
CA ARG A 503 18.84 17.18 2.13
C ARG A 503 18.23 15.84 2.55
N GLY A 504 18.81 14.71 2.10
CA GLY A 504 18.33 13.34 2.28
C GLY A 504 17.11 13.01 1.43
N TRP A 505 16.08 13.85 1.50
CA TRP A 505 14.72 13.55 1.04
C TRP A 505 14.20 14.58 0.02
N LYS A 506 13.28 14.14 -0.84
CA LYS A 506 12.73 14.95 -1.95
C LYS A 506 11.21 15.09 -1.86
N GLU A 507 10.71 16.29 -2.16
CA GLU A 507 9.27 16.56 -2.27
C GLU A 507 8.65 15.74 -3.41
N TRP A 508 7.40 15.29 -3.23
CA TRP A 508 6.62 14.70 -4.32
C TRP A 508 5.96 15.77 -5.19
N SER A 509 5.16 16.65 -4.56
CA SER A 509 4.54 17.81 -5.20
C SER A 509 4.26 18.91 -4.19
N GLY A 510 5.02 20.01 -4.27
CA GLY A 510 4.94 21.11 -3.30
C GLY A 510 5.08 20.64 -1.86
N ASN A 511 4.23 21.18 -0.98
CA ASN A 511 4.26 20.87 0.46
C ASN A 511 3.33 19.70 0.86
N GLN A 512 2.79 18.95 -0.10
CA GLN A 512 1.81 17.90 0.18
C GLN A 512 2.44 16.73 0.97
N GLY A 513 1.88 16.42 2.14
CA GLY A 513 2.32 15.30 2.99
C GLY A 513 3.53 15.58 3.87
N LEU A 514 4.21 16.73 3.74
CA LEU A 514 5.46 17.00 4.48
C LEU A 514 5.26 17.16 6.01
N ASP A 515 4.01 17.37 6.43
CA ASP A 515 3.54 17.47 7.81
C ASP A 515 2.95 16.17 8.38
N THR A 516 2.74 15.16 7.52
CA THR A 516 1.95 13.94 7.82
C THR A 516 2.66 12.64 7.46
N LEU A 517 3.72 12.70 6.66
CA LEU A 517 4.69 11.63 6.45
C LEU A 517 5.51 11.34 7.73
N TYR A 518 6.22 10.21 7.74
CA TYR A 518 7.19 9.87 8.77
C TYR A 518 8.47 9.34 8.11
N TYR A 519 9.51 10.19 8.04
CA TYR A 519 10.83 9.83 7.53
C TYR A 519 11.86 9.85 8.65
N GLY A 520 12.34 8.66 9.01
CA GLY A 520 13.22 8.43 10.16
C GLY A 520 14.65 8.04 9.77
N GLU A 521 15.63 8.61 10.44
CA GLU A 521 17.04 8.17 10.39
C GLU A 521 17.55 7.86 11.81
N TYR A 522 18.24 6.72 11.98
CA TYR A 522 18.78 6.25 13.27
C TYR A 522 20.16 5.58 13.09
N ASP A 523 21.18 6.05 13.81
CA ASP A 523 22.54 5.47 13.86
C ASP A 523 23.17 5.06 12.50
N ASN A 524 22.78 5.77 11.43
CA ASN A 524 23.32 5.55 10.09
C ASN A 524 24.75 6.10 10.01
N ASN A 525 25.62 5.38 9.33
CA ASN A 525 27.04 5.71 9.19
C ASN A 525 27.43 5.89 7.71
N GLY A 526 28.68 6.24 7.44
CA GLY A 526 29.15 6.60 6.10
C GLY A 526 28.97 8.08 5.74
N PRO A 527 29.58 8.56 4.65
CA PRO A 527 29.67 9.99 4.33
C PRO A 527 28.33 10.65 3.96
N GLY A 528 27.30 9.89 3.58
CA GLY A 528 25.95 10.40 3.27
C GLY A 528 25.01 10.49 4.47
N SER A 529 25.36 9.93 5.64
CA SER A 529 24.47 9.89 6.81
C SER A 529 24.39 11.19 7.63
N LEU A 530 25.18 12.22 7.27
CA LEU A 530 25.25 13.48 8.01
C LEU A 530 23.90 14.24 8.01
N ALA A 531 23.33 14.39 9.21
CA ALA A 531 22.00 14.95 9.41
C ALA A 531 21.89 16.49 9.26
N ASP A 532 22.98 17.24 9.46
CA ASP A 532 22.96 18.71 9.58
C ASP A 532 22.42 19.44 8.35
N GLY A 533 22.47 18.81 7.16
CA GLY A 533 21.98 19.37 5.90
C GLY A 533 20.55 18.94 5.51
N ARG A 534 19.87 18.15 6.35
CA ARG A 534 18.59 17.50 6.02
C ARG A 534 17.41 18.48 5.94
N VAL A 535 16.31 18.02 5.34
CA VAL A 535 15.07 18.77 5.20
C VAL A 535 14.42 19.12 6.55
N THR A 536 13.91 20.35 6.68
CA THR A 536 13.27 20.85 7.92
C THR A 536 11.75 20.57 7.93
N TRP A 537 11.32 19.40 7.47
CA TRP A 537 9.89 19.05 7.38
C TRP A 537 9.37 18.53 8.74
N PRO A 538 8.11 18.83 9.14
CA PRO A 538 7.59 18.34 10.42
C PRO A 538 7.52 16.81 10.55
N GLY A 539 7.36 16.08 9.43
CA GLY A 539 7.41 14.62 9.38
C GLY A 539 8.83 14.02 9.25
N TYR A 540 9.88 14.83 9.24
CA TYR A 540 11.27 14.34 9.26
C TYR A 540 11.79 14.22 10.69
N HIS A 541 12.44 13.09 11.00
CA HIS A 541 12.82 12.72 12.36
C HIS A 541 14.22 12.10 12.41
N ILE A 542 15.09 12.65 13.25
CA ILE A 542 16.18 11.86 13.85
C ILE A 542 15.54 11.05 14.97
N MET A 543 15.54 9.73 14.79
CA MET A 543 14.88 8.79 15.68
C MET A 543 15.70 8.52 16.94
N ASN A 544 15.03 8.10 18.01
CA ASN A 544 15.67 7.45 19.16
C ASN A 544 15.44 5.93 19.14
N TYR A 545 16.12 5.17 20.01
CA TYR A 545 16.00 3.71 20.08
C TYR A 545 14.54 3.21 20.19
N ASN A 546 13.68 3.92 20.94
CA ASN A 546 12.27 3.54 21.06
C ASN A 546 11.46 3.83 19.78
N ASP A 547 11.91 4.75 18.94
CA ASP A 547 11.30 5.02 17.63
C ASP A 547 11.73 3.92 16.64
N ALA A 548 13.05 3.69 16.54
CA ALA A 548 13.68 2.70 15.67
C ALA A 548 13.17 1.27 15.95
N ARG A 549 13.01 0.90 17.22
CA ARG A 549 12.42 -0.39 17.64
C ARG A 549 11.04 -0.67 17.02
N ASN A 550 10.26 0.35 16.66
CA ASN A 550 8.95 0.14 16.03
C ASN A 550 9.02 -0.33 14.57
N PHE A 551 10.23 -0.37 14.00
CA PHE A 551 10.51 -0.69 12.59
C PHE A 551 11.37 -1.95 12.42
N THR A 552 11.68 -2.67 13.51
CA THR A 552 12.47 -3.92 13.49
C THR A 552 11.59 -5.11 13.14
N VAL A 553 12.22 -6.25 12.87
CA VAL A 553 11.55 -7.47 12.43
C VAL A 553 10.48 -7.97 13.41
N SER A 554 10.75 -8.03 14.73
CA SER A 554 9.76 -8.56 15.69
C SER A 554 8.53 -7.67 15.88
N GLU A 555 8.68 -6.34 15.89
CA GLU A 555 7.56 -5.43 16.17
C GLU A 555 6.82 -5.00 14.89
N PHE A 556 7.52 -4.75 13.78
CA PHE A 556 6.94 -4.15 12.57
C PHE A 556 6.28 -5.16 11.62
N ILE A 557 6.90 -6.33 11.45
CA ILE A 557 6.40 -7.41 10.56
C ILE A 557 6.10 -8.71 11.31
N THR A 558 6.04 -8.67 12.65
CA THR A 558 5.73 -9.83 13.52
C THR A 558 6.63 -11.05 13.23
N GLY A 559 7.91 -10.81 12.94
CA GLY A 559 8.83 -11.82 12.41
C GLY A 559 9.01 -13.05 13.30
N ASP A 560 8.88 -12.91 14.62
CA ASP A 560 8.95 -14.01 15.59
C ASP A 560 7.79 -15.03 15.45
N GLU A 561 6.75 -14.70 14.68
CA GLU A 561 5.64 -15.62 14.38
C GLU A 561 5.85 -16.43 13.09
N TRP A 562 6.75 -16.02 12.18
CA TRP A 562 6.83 -16.62 10.83
C TRP A 562 8.22 -16.73 10.19
N LEU A 563 9.21 -15.89 10.50
CA LEU A 563 10.50 -15.94 9.80
C LEU A 563 11.35 -17.17 10.15
N GLU A 564 11.29 -17.66 11.40
CA GLU A 564 11.88 -18.95 11.79
C GLU A 564 11.39 -20.12 10.90
N SER A 565 10.16 -20.02 10.35
CA SER A 565 9.59 -21.02 9.44
C SER A 565 10.23 -21.06 8.03
N THR A 566 10.96 -20.00 7.67
CA THR A 566 11.60 -19.86 6.36
C THR A 566 13.01 -20.46 6.33
N SER A 567 13.62 -20.63 7.51
CA SER A 567 15.04 -20.93 7.71
C SER A 567 16.03 -19.88 7.18
N PHE A 568 15.57 -18.72 6.72
CA PHE A 568 16.42 -17.59 6.35
C PHE A 568 16.92 -16.85 7.62
N PRO A 569 18.14 -16.28 7.61
CA PRO A 569 18.62 -15.46 8.72
C PRO A 569 17.85 -14.14 8.81
N TYR A 570 17.65 -13.65 10.02
CA TYR A 570 17.07 -12.34 10.31
C TYR A 570 17.49 -11.90 11.73
N ASP A 571 17.49 -10.60 11.96
CA ASP A 571 17.77 -10.01 13.28
C ASP A 571 16.47 -9.37 13.84
N ASP A 572 16.11 -9.73 15.06
CA ASP A 572 14.80 -9.41 15.67
C ASP A 572 14.61 -7.90 15.95
N GLY A 573 15.64 -7.26 16.51
CA GLY A 573 15.58 -5.95 17.16
C GLY A 573 16.39 -4.87 16.46
N VAL A 574 16.72 -3.84 17.24
CA VAL A 574 17.89 -2.96 17.06
C VAL A 574 18.98 -3.60 17.94
#